data_AF-A0A8J1XGF6-F1
#
_entry.id   AF-A0A8J1XGF6-F1
#
_cell.length_a   1.000
_cell.length_b   1.000
_cell.length_c   1.000
_cell.angle_alpha   90.00
_cell.angle_beta   90.00
_cell.angle_gamma   90.00
#
_symmetry.space_group_name_H-M   'P 1'
#
loop_
_entity.id
_entity.type
_entity.pdbx_description
1 polymer ?
#
loop_
_entity_poly.entity_id
_entity_poly.type
_entity_poly.pdbx_seq_one_letter_code
_entity_poly.pdbx_strand_id
1 'polypeptide(L)'
;DGDGIPDYLDDDDDGDGIPDNLDEDDNGDGIPDWMEGKIDLTVDSDGDGIPDYLDDDDDNDGIPDIYDDDDDGDGIPDSEQDTDGDGIPDYLDNDDDNDGIPDSEDDDDDGDGIPDHLEGIDLLKDTDGDGIPDYLDDDIDGDGIPNDLDTDDGEDDDEQGRCTKESCKQEPLWEPEIPKEEYDIGHMIYNYFFPPAEPEKPEKKTRS
;
A
#
# COMPACT_ATOMS: atom_id res chain seq x y z
N ASP A 1 19.56 3.00 -12.09
CA ASP A 1 18.47 3.25 -13.06
C ASP A 1 18.78 2.84 -14.53
N GLY A 2 20.04 2.56 -14.90
CA GLY A 2 20.45 2.26 -16.28
C GLY A 2 20.73 3.48 -17.17
N ASP A 3 20.97 4.67 -16.59
CA ASP A 3 21.35 5.89 -17.31
C ASP A 3 22.79 5.87 -17.89
N GLY A 4 23.61 4.92 -17.42
CA GLY A 4 24.99 4.71 -17.83
C GLY A 4 26.04 5.29 -16.87
N ILE A 5 25.63 5.85 -15.74
CA ILE A 5 26.43 6.06 -14.55
C ILE A 5 26.39 4.75 -13.74
N PRO A 6 27.54 4.27 -13.23
CA PRO A 6 27.53 3.14 -12.30
C PRO A 6 27.12 3.59 -10.90
N ASP A 7 26.33 2.78 -10.20
CA ASP A 7 25.68 3.06 -8.91
C ASP A 7 26.61 3.77 -7.90
N TYR A 8 27.81 3.23 -7.65
CA TYR A 8 28.82 3.88 -6.76
C TYR A 8 29.34 5.29 -7.17
N LEU A 9 28.89 5.83 -8.31
CA LEU A 9 29.13 7.18 -8.82
C LEU A 9 27.84 7.91 -9.22
N ASP A 10 26.68 7.27 -9.08
CA ASP A 10 25.39 7.94 -9.17
C ASP A 10 25.12 8.70 -7.87
N ASP A 11 24.22 9.67 -7.95
CA ASP A 11 23.70 10.38 -6.78
C ASP A 11 22.15 10.15 -6.67
N ASP A 12 21.62 9.19 -7.45
CA ASP A 12 20.19 8.85 -7.70
C ASP A 12 20.16 7.44 -8.35
N ASP A 13 20.42 6.42 -7.54
CA ASP A 13 20.74 5.05 -7.93
C ASP A 13 19.57 4.32 -8.62
N ASP A 14 18.32 4.65 -8.28
CA ASP A 14 17.11 4.05 -8.84
C ASP A 14 16.42 4.93 -9.91
N GLY A 15 16.70 6.24 -9.91
CA GLY A 15 16.23 7.22 -10.89
C GLY A 15 14.85 7.82 -10.58
N ASP A 16 14.37 7.73 -9.34
CA ASP A 16 13.07 8.25 -8.90
C ASP A 16 13.07 9.79 -8.74
N GLY A 17 14.26 10.40 -8.65
CA GLY A 17 14.48 11.84 -8.52
C GLY A 17 14.67 12.33 -7.07
N ILE A 18 14.72 11.44 -6.09
CA ILE A 18 15.22 11.64 -4.73
C ILE A 18 16.71 11.29 -4.74
N PRO A 19 17.61 12.19 -4.30
CA PRO A 19 19.03 11.83 -4.26
C PRO A 19 19.31 10.82 -3.15
N ASP A 20 20.06 9.74 -3.43
CA ASP A 20 20.50 8.66 -2.51
C ASP A 20 20.66 9.12 -1.05
N ASN A 21 21.42 10.20 -0.82
CA ASN A 21 21.70 10.66 0.53
C ASN A 21 20.47 11.21 1.32
N LEU A 22 19.31 11.30 0.68
CA LEU A 22 17.99 11.73 1.17
C LEU A 22 16.91 10.71 0.86
N ASP A 23 17.25 9.64 0.15
CA ASP A 23 16.38 8.53 -0.16
C ASP A 23 16.44 7.52 1.00
N GLU A 24 15.35 6.80 1.21
CA GLU A 24 15.24 5.77 2.22
C GLU A 24 15.33 4.37 1.62
N ASP A 25 15.24 4.22 0.28
CA ASP A 25 15.48 3.02 -0.53
C ASP A 25 16.27 3.41 -1.78
N ASP A 26 17.58 3.68 -1.63
CA ASP A 26 18.41 4.27 -2.69
C ASP A 26 18.43 3.41 -3.97
N ASN A 27 18.19 2.10 -3.85
CA ASN A 27 18.30 1.14 -4.94
C ASN A 27 16.93 0.78 -5.59
N GLY A 28 15.82 1.20 -4.96
CA GLY A 28 14.45 1.00 -5.41
C GLY A 28 14.04 -0.47 -5.49
N ASP A 29 14.54 -1.33 -4.60
CA ASP A 29 14.21 -2.76 -4.55
C ASP A 29 13.09 -3.12 -3.56
N GLY A 30 12.54 -2.11 -2.87
CA GLY A 30 11.46 -2.23 -1.91
C GLY A 30 11.93 -2.52 -0.49
N ILE A 31 13.24 -2.53 -0.23
CA ILE A 31 13.82 -2.70 1.10
C ILE A 31 14.56 -1.41 1.48
N PRO A 32 14.12 -0.69 2.51
CA PRO A 32 14.79 0.50 2.97
C PRO A 32 16.26 0.26 3.33
N ASP A 33 17.10 1.23 3.01
CA ASP A 33 18.54 1.30 3.26
C ASP A 33 18.94 0.89 4.69
N TRP A 34 18.12 1.23 5.68
CA TRP A 34 18.40 0.94 7.08
C TRP A 34 18.17 -0.52 7.45
N MET A 35 17.42 -1.25 6.63
CA MET A 35 17.05 -2.66 6.75
C MET A 35 17.92 -3.55 5.85
N GLU A 36 18.49 -3.00 4.78
CA GLU A 36 19.41 -3.71 3.89
C GLU A 36 20.54 -4.42 4.64
N GLY A 37 20.66 -5.73 4.38
CA GLY A 37 21.72 -6.57 4.92
C GLY A 37 21.64 -6.81 6.43
N LYS A 38 20.51 -6.45 7.06
CA LYS A 38 20.14 -6.85 8.42
C LYS A 38 19.13 -7.98 8.42
N ILE A 39 18.08 -7.88 7.60
CA ILE A 39 17.06 -8.92 7.52
C ILE A 39 17.55 -10.15 6.75
N ASP A 40 17.23 -11.35 7.23
CA ASP A 40 17.25 -12.56 6.41
C ASP A 40 16.04 -12.60 5.45
N LEU A 41 16.14 -11.83 4.37
CA LEU A 41 15.10 -11.72 3.33
C LEU A 41 14.93 -13.02 2.50
N THR A 42 15.48 -14.13 2.97
CA THR A 42 15.47 -15.42 2.27
C THR A 42 14.60 -16.48 2.91
N VAL A 43 13.99 -16.18 4.06
CA VAL A 43 12.93 -17.00 4.64
C VAL A 43 11.68 -16.88 3.76
N ASP A 44 11.11 -18.05 3.43
CA ASP A 44 10.04 -18.30 2.45
C ASP A 44 9.52 -19.70 2.82
N SER A 45 8.69 -19.75 3.87
CA SER A 45 8.30 -20.94 4.62
C SER A 45 7.48 -21.90 3.77
N ASP A 46 6.56 -21.39 2.97
CA ASP A 46 5.76 -22.18 2.04
C ASP A 46 6.43 -22.40 0.65
N GLY A 47 7.41 -21.57 0.29
CA GLY A 47 8.15 -21.66 -0.96
C GLY A 47 7.42 -21.08 -2.19
N ASP A 48 6.48 -20.16 -2.01
CA ASP A 48 5.74 -19.53 -3.12
C ASP A 48 6.52 -18.41 -3.82
N GLY A 49 7.58 -17.92 -3.15
CA GLY A 49 8.48 -16.88 -3.62
C GLY A 49 8.15 -15.46 -3.16
N ILE A 50 7.17 -15.30 -2.27
CA ILE A 50 6.99 -14.16 -1.38
C ILE A 50 7.75 -14.50 -0.09
N PRO A 51 8.71 -13.68 0.35
CA PRO A 51 9.35 -13.89 1.64
C PRO A 51 8.37 -13.69 2.80
N ASP A 52 8.55 -14.42 3.89
CA ASP A 52 7.65 -14.42 5.06
C ASP A 52 7.34 -13.01 5.57
N TYR A 53 8.33 -12.12 5.64
CA TYR A 53 8.10 -10.73 6.08
C TYR A 53 7.15 -9.90 5.17
N LEU A 54 6.78 -10.40 3.98
CA LEU A 54 5.80 -9.84 3.03
C LEU A 54 4.58 -10.75 2.83
N ASP A 55 4.55 -11.94 3.42
CA ASP A 55 3.40 -12.83 3.35
C ASP A 55 2.48 -12.56 4.55
N ASP A 56 1.17 -12.73 4.34
CA ASP A 56 0.15 -12.61 5.40
C ASP A 56 -0.28 -14.01 5.93
N ASP A 57 0.27 -15.08 5.33
CA ASP A 57 -0.01 -16.51 5.55
C ASP A 57 1.27 -17.31 5.18
N ASP A 58 2.31 -17.20 6.02
CA ASP A 58 3.70 -17.65 5.79
C ASP A 58 3.84 -19.13 5.39
N ASP A 59 2.97 -20.01 5.92
CA ASP A 59 2.93 -21.44 5.58
C ASP A 59 1.81 -21.81 4.57
N ASN A 60 1.01 -20.83 4.18
CA ASN A 60 -0.12 -20.91 3.27
C ASN A 60 -1.13 -22.02 3.65
N ASP A 61 -1.37 -22.25 4.95
CA ASP A 61 -2.38 -23.20 5.44
C ASP A 61 -3.83 -22.65 5.37
N GLY A 62 -3.97 -21.34 5.19
CA GLY A 62 -5.23 -20.61 5.09
C GLY A 62 -5.71 -19.97 6.40
N ILE A 63 -4.82 -19.83 7.39
CA ILE A 63 -5.00 -19.05 8.61
C ILE A 63 -3.95 -17.93 8.55
N PRO A 64 -4.36 -16.65 8.52
CA PRO A 64 -3.38 -15.57 8.51
C PRO A 64 -2.50 -15.58 9.77
N ASP A 65 -1.23 -15.22 9.66
CA ASP A 65 -0.20 -15.37 10.72
C ASP A 65 -0.63 -14.76 12.04
N ILE A 66 -1.27 -13.57 11.99
CA ILE A 66 -1.82 -12.88 13.17
C ILE A 66 -2.87 -13.70 13.96
N TYR A 67 -3.36 -14.79 13.39
CA TYR A 67 -4.31 -15.73 13.97
C TYR A 67 -3.81 -17.19 13.98
N ASP A 68 -2.63 -17.46 13.46
CA ASP A 68 -1.98 -18.77 13.58
C ASP A 68 -1.25 -18.90 14.93
N ASP A 69 -1.04 -20.14 15.37
CA ASP A 69 -0.22 -20.49 16.52
C ASP A 69 1.07 -21.25 16.07
N ASP A 70 1.32 -21.38 14.75
CA ASP A 70 2.42 -22.09 14.05
C ASP A 70 2.58 -21.45 12.64
N ASP A 71 2.86 -20.14 12.58
CA ASP A 71 2.80 -19.30 11.36
C ASP A 71 3.79 -19.76 10.26
N ASP A 72 5.00 -20.18 10.63
CA ASP A 72 6.00 -20.74 9.71
C ASP A 72 5.75 -22.21 9.31
N GLY A 73 4.75 -22.87 9.92
CA GLY A 73 4.36 -24.25 9.66
C GLY A 73 5.47 -25.29 9.91
N ASP A 74 6.48 -24.98 10.72
CA ASP A 74 7.59 -25.88 11.02
C ASP A 74 7.16 -27.06 11.94
N GLY A 75 5.99 -26.92 12.56
CA GLY A 75 5.36 -27.89 13.46
C GLY A 75 5.72 -27.72 14.93
N ILE A 76 6.36 -26.62 15.29
CA ILE A 76 6.61 -26.10 16.62
C ILE A 76 5.72 -24.86 16.76
N PRO A 77 4.75 -24.85 17.69
CA PRO A 77 3.95 -23.65 17.90
C PRO A 77 4.84 -22.46 18.26
N ASP A 78 4.54 -21.24 17.81
CA ASP A 78 5.37 -20.04 18.06
C ASP A 78 5.60 -19.81 19.58
N SER A 79 4.63 -20.21 20.40
CA SER A 79 4.77 -20.17 21.87
C SER A 79 5.83 -21.14 22.46
N GLU A 80 6.35 -22.05 21.65
CA GLU A 80 7.40 -23.03 21.94
C GLU A 80 8.66 -22.84 21.05
N GLN A 81 8.79 -21.72 20.32
CA GLN A 81 9.98 -21.33 19.54
C GLN A 81 11.26 -21.40 20.41
N ASP A 82 12.38 -21.77 19.79
CA ASP A 82 13.72 -21.96 20.37
C ASP A 82 14.75 -21.48 19.32
N THR A 83 14.86 -20.17 19.18
CA THR A 83 15.51 -19.47 18.07
C THR A 83 16.99 -19.85 17.93
N ASP A 84 17.74 -19.90 19.04
CA ASP A 84 19.14 -20.33 19.02
C ASP A 84 19.34 -21.86 19.04
N GLY A 85 18.27 -22.61 19.30
CA GLY A 85 18.25 -24.08 19.37
C GLY A 85 19.04 -24.67 20.54
N ASP A 86 19.19 -23.95 21.66
CA ASP A 86 19.87 -24.44 22.86
C ASP A 86 18.99 -25.39 23.71
N GLY A 87 17.68 -25.40 23.44
CA GLY A 87 16.68 -26.22 24.11
C GLY A 87 15.94 -25.52 25.25
N ILE A 88 16.08 -24.20 25.38
CA ILE A 88 15.25 -23.32 26.22
C ILE A 88 14.35 -22.53 25.28
N PRO A 89 13.02 -22.67 25.36
CA PRO A 89 12.15 -21.87 24.53
C PRO A 89 12.29 -20.38 24.83
N ASP A 90 12.16 -19.53 23.81
CA ASP A 90 12.42 -18.09 23.81
C ASP A 90 11.70 -17.37 24.97
N TYR A 91 10.42 -17.69 25.21
CA TYR A 91 9.66 -17.13 26.35
C TYR A 91 10.25 -17.44 27.76
N LEU A 92 11.24 -18.33 27.86
CA LEU A 92 12.03 -18.68 29.05
C LEU A 92 13.52 -18.37 28.93
N ASP A 93 14.03 -18.05 27.74
CA ASP A 93 15.40 -17.57 27.59
C ASP A 93 15.49 -16.09 27.98
N ASN A 94 16.70 -15.53 28.00
CA ASN A 94 16.95 -14.12 28.25
C ASN A 94 17.99 -13.59 27.24
N ASP A 95 18.20 -14.32 26.15
CA ASP A 95 19.22 -14.17 25.09
C ASP A 95 18.79 -15.09 23.94
N ASP A 96 17.63 -14.79 23.34
CA ASP A 96 16.87 -15.68 22.43
C ASP A 96 17.69 -16.07 21.16
N ASP A 97 18.54 -15.18 20.67
CA ASP A 97 19.44 -15.42 19.53
C ASP A 97 20.89 -15.83 19.91
N ASN A 98 21.22 -15.75 21.21
CA ASN A 98 22.52 -16.07 21.81
C ASN A 98 23.70 -15.25 21.26
N ASP A 99 23.48 -13.99 20.87
CA ASP A 99 24.53 -13.07 20.45
C ASP A 99 25.36 -12.54 21.65
N GLY A 100 24.81 -12.69 22.86
CA GLY A 100 25.41 -12.31 24.14
C GLY A 100 24.98 -10.94 24.67
N ILE A 101 23.98 -10.30 24.07
CA ILE A 101 23.20 -9.18 24.57
C ILE A 101 21.89 -9.77 25.12
N PRO A 102 21.55 -9.54 26.41
CA PRO A 102 20.30 -10.07 26.92
C PRO A 102 19.10 -9.32 26.34
N ASP A 103 18.00 -9.99 26.02
CA ASP A 103 16.78 -9.42 25.39
C ASP A 103 16.33 -8.08 26.02
N SER A 104 16.40 -7.99 27.35
CA SER A 104 16.05 -6.75 28.07
C SER A 104 16.92 -5.52 27.75
N GLU A 105 18.03 -5.71 27.05
CA GLU A 105 19.00 -4.73 26.55
C GLU A 105 19.25 -4.87 25.05
N ASP A 106 18.59 -5.82 24.36
CA ASP A 106 18.57 -5.93 22.91
C ASP A 106 17.41 -5.11 22.33
N ASP A 107 17.54 -4.74 21.05
CA ASP A 107 16.47 -4.11 20.27
C ASP A 107 15.99 -5.06 19.13
N ASP A 108 16.54 -6.29 19.04
CA ASP A 108 16.34 -7.34 18.03
C ASP A 108 16.59 -8.72 18.72
N ASP A 109 15.61 -9.18 19.50
CA ASP A 109 15.73 -10.32 20.43
C ASP A 109 16.00 -11.66 19.70
N ASP A 110 15.43 -11.87 18.51
CA ASP A 110 15.59 -13.10 17.71
C ASP A 110 16.71 -13.03 16.65
N GLY A 111 17.27 -11.84 16.44
CA GLY A 111 18.39 -11.60 15.55
C GLY A 111 18.04 -11.78 14.07
N ASP A 112 16.77 -11.67 13.71
CA ASP A 112 16.29 -11.80 12.33
C ASP A 112 16.56 -10.53 11.49
N GLY A 113 16.92 -9.42 12.15
CA GLY A 113 17.24 -8.12 11.56
C GLY A 113 16.11 -7.09 11.59
N ILE A 114 14.92 -7.48 12.04
CA ILE A 114 13.75 -6.65 12.34
C ILE A 114 13.79 -6.31 13.83
N PRO A 115 13.89 -5.02 14.20
CA PRO A 115 13.84 -4.66 15.61
C PRO A 115 12.50 -5.05 16.28
N ASP A 116 12.46 -5.51 17.53
CA ASP A 116 11.22 -6.03 18.17
C ASP A 116 10.07 -5.01 18.22
N HIS A 117 10.40 -3.71 18.22
CA HIS A 117 9.37 -2.66 18.20
C HIS A 117 8.67 -2.50 16.84
N LEU A 118 9.18 -3.18 15.82
CA LEU A 118 8.70 -3.23 14.45
C LEU A 118 8.27 -4.65 14.02
N GLU A 119 8.51 -5.68 14.83
CA GLU A 119 7.95 -7.02 14.61
C GLU A 119 6.40 -6.99 14.50
N GLY A 120 5.87 -7.86 13.64
CA GLY A 120 4.43 -7.95 13.36
C GLY A 120 3.85 -6.70 12.69
N ILE A 121 4.70 -5.81 12.20
CA ILE A 121 4.34 -4.75 11.26
C ILE A 121 4.89 -5.18 9.91
N ASP A 122 4.04 -5.21 8.89
CA ASP A 122 4.52 -5.28 7.51
C ASP A 122 5.20 -3.94 7.18
N LEU A 123 6.52 -3.88 7.43
CA LEU A 123 7.34 -2.69 7.24
C LEU A 123 7.60 -2.39 5.78
N LEU A 124 7.43 -3.39 4.91
CA LEU A 124 7.72 -3.32 3.49
C LEU A 124 6.45 -3.30 2.64
N LYS A 125 5.29 -3.27 3.30
CA LYS A 125 4.02 -2.97 2.66
C LYS A 125 4.12 -1.66 1.90
N ASP A 126 3.85 -1.74 0.61
CA ASP A 126 3.74 -0.61 -0.30
C ASP A 126 2.50 -0.86 -1.16
N THR A 127 1.37 -0.32 -0.71
CA THR A 127 0.05 -0.64 -1.26
C THR A 127 -0.14 -0.09 -2.68
N ASP A 128 0.44 1.05 -3.02
CA ASP A 128 0.32 1.65 -4.35
C ASP A 128 1.54 1.41 -5.27
N GLY A 129 2.63 0.92 -4.71
CA GLY A 129 3.86 0.58 -5.42
C GLY A 129 4.67 1.81 -5.82
N ASP A 130 4.58 2.90 -5.07
CA ASP A 130 5.30 4.14 -5.35
C ASP A 130 6.72 4.20 -4.74
N GLY A 131 7.10 3.18 -3.95
CA GLY A 131 8.40 3.05 -3.31
C GLY A 131 8.45 3.61 -1.89
N ILE A 132 7.35 4.18 -1.38
CA ILE A 132 7.25 4.64 0.01
C ILE A 132 6.45 3.61 0.80
N PRO A 133 7.04 2.97 1.83
CA PRO A 133 6.28 2.04 2.66
C PRO A 133 5.06 2.69 3.32
N ASP A 134 3.97 1.94 3.44
CA ASP A 134 2.65 2.39 3.94
C ASP A 134 2.75 3.14 5.28
N TYR A 135 3.70 2.77 6.15
CA TYR A 135 3.88 3.41 7.45
C TYR A 135 4.50 4.82 7.37
N LEU A 136 5.10 5.17 6.24
CA LEU A 136 5.67 6.49 5.91
C LEU A 136 4.88 7.22 4.83
N ASP A 137 4.03 6.53 4.10
CA ASP A 137 3.24 7.12 3.05
C ASP A 137 2.09 7.99 3.60
N ASP A 138 1.91 9.16 2.99
CA ASP A 138 0.82 10.09 3.25
C ASP A 138 -0.41 9.81 2.34
N ASP A 139 -0.31 8.94 1.33
CA ASP A 139 -1.31 8.62 0.29
C ASP A 139 -1.23 7.13 -0.15
N ILE A 140 -1.46 6.20 0.80
CA ILE A 140 -1.17 4.75 0.75
C ILE A 140 -1.69 4.04 -0.51
N ASP A 141 -2.76 4.52 -1.14
CA ASP A 141 -3.35 3.89 -2.33
C ASP A 141 -3.08 4.64 -3.66
N GLY A 142 -2.30 5.71 -3.59
CA GLY A 142 -1.86 6.51 -4.73
C GLY A 142 -2.98 7.20 -5.50
N ASP A 143 -4.18 7.32 -4.92
CA ASP A 143 -5.34 7.90 -5.62
C ASP A 143 -5.31 9.44 -5.68
N GLY A 144 -4.43 10.06 -4.88
CA GLY A 144 -4.26 11.49 -4.75
C GLY A 144 -5.02 12.13 -3.59
N ILE A 145 -5.55 11.34 -2.65
CA ILE A 145 -6.25 11.77 -1.45
C ILE A 145 -5.44 11.33 -0.22
N PRO A 146 -4.87 12.28 0.54
CA PRO A 146 -4.06 11.91 1.70
C PRO A 146 -4.82 11.04 2.71
N ASN A 147 -4.11 10.09 3.33
CA ASN A 147 -4.62 9.10 4.30
C ASN A 147 -5.52 9.70 5.39
N ASP A 148 -5.23 10.93 5.86
CA ASP A 148 -6.02 11.61 6.89
C ASP A 148 -7.39 12.11 6.39
N LEU A 149 -7.57 12.14 5.08
CA LEU A 149 -8.77 12.53 4.34
C LEU A 149 -9.38 11.38 3.55
N ASP A 150 -8.66 10.27 3.40
CA ASP A 150 -9.15 9.07 2.72
C ASP A 150 -9.98 8.17 3.64
N THR A 151 -10.91 7.48 3.02
CA THR A 151 -11.80 6.48 3.60
C THR A 151 -11.76 5.16 2.82
N ASP A 152 -11.12 5.16 1.65
CA ASP A 152 -10.57 4.00 0.96
C ASP A 152 -9.07 3.95 1.33
N ASP A 153 -8.52 2.77 1.49
CA ASP A 153 -7.11 2.57 1.86
C ASP A 153 -6.42 1.66 0.84
N GLY A 154 -6.99 1.54 -0.37
CA GLY A 154 -6.48 0.67 -1.43
C GLY A 154 -6.56 -0.82 -1.15
N GLU A 155 -6.79 -1.24 0.10
CA GLU A 155 -6.84 -2.65 0.48
C GLU A 155 -8.07 -3.34 -0.11
N ASP A 156 -7.78 -4.22 -1.07
CA ASP A 156 -8.71 -5.09 -1.75
C ASP A 156 -9.31 -6.13 -0.79
N ASP A 157 -10.38 -5.79 -0.06
CA ASP A 157 -11.05 -6.78 0.83
C ASP A 157 -11.64 -8.03 0.09
N ASP A 158 -11.47 -8.17 -1.24
CA ASP A 158 -12.14 -9.21 -2.04
C ASP A 158 -11.35 -9.88 -3.19
N GLU A 159 -10.01 -9.73 -3.26
CA GLU A 159 -9.12 -10.33 -4.28
C GLU A 159 -9.52 -10.02 -5.75
N GLN A 160 -10.40 -9.03 -5.99
CA GLN A 160 -10.94 -8.71 -7.32
C GLN A 160 -10.69 -7.26 -7.76
N GLY A 161 -9.87 -6.50 -7.02
CA GLY A 161 -9.49 -5.11 -7.33
C GLY A 161 -10.67 -4.15 -7.22
N ARG A 162 -11.51 -4.30 -6.18
CA ARG A 162 -12.66 -3.42 -5.93
C ARG A 162 -12.86 -3.20 -4.42
N CYS A 163 -12.70 -1.96 -3.98
CA CYS A 163 -13.09 -1.58 -2.63
C CYS A 163 -14.55 -1.98 -2.31
N THR A 164 -14.73 -2.70 -1.20
CA THR A 164 -16.05 -3.16 -0.72
C THR A 164 -16.60 -2.34 0.45
N LYS A 165 -15.75 -1.52 1.09
CA LYS A 165 -16.14 -0.58 2.15
C LYS A 165 -17.17 0.43 1.60
N GLU A 166 -18.14 0.79 2.44
CA GLU A 166 -19.24 1.70 2.04
C GLU A 166 -18.74 3.13 1.73
N SER A 167 -17.49 3.43 2.12
CA SER A 167 -16.73 4.67 1.93
C SER A 167 -16.37 4.96 0.47
N CYS A 168 -16.02 3.93 -0.31
CA CYS A 168 -15.57 4.05 -1.71
C CYS A 168 -16.70 4.37 -2.70
N LYS A 169 -17.92 4.56 -2.18
CA LYS A 169 -19.08 5.04 -2.96
C LYS A 169 -19.11 6.56 -3.08
N GLN A 170 -17.96 7.20 -3.26
CA GLN A 170 -17.92 8.58 -3.76
C GLN A 170 -18.34 8.54 -5.23
N GLU A 171 -19.64 8.71 -5.48
CA GLU A 171 -20.16 8.83 -6.84
C GLU A 171 -19.37 9.90 -7.61
N PRO A 172 -18.88 9.63 -8.84
CA PRO A 172 -18.21 10.65 -9.62
C PRO A 172 -19.19 11.79 -9.90
N LEU A 173 -18.74 13.01 -9.55
CA LEU A 173 -19.42 14.27 -9.82
C LEU A 173 -19.75 14.41 -11.31
N TRP A 174 -20.99 14.10 -11.67
CA TRP A 174 -21.80 14.78 -12.69
C TRP A 174 -21.13 15.09 -14.04
N GLU A 175 -21.16 14.14 -14.98
CA GLU A 175 -21.29 14.49 -16.41
C GLU A 175 -22.69 14.09 -16.90
N PRO A 176 -23.56 15.04 -17.29
CA PRO A 176 -24.84 14.68 -17.87
C PRO A 176 -24.61 14.08 -19.25
N GLU A 177 -24.81 12.77 -19.38
CA GLU A 177 -24.85 12.07 -20.66
C GLU A 177 -25.85 12.76 -21.60
N ILE A 178 -25.34 13.36 -22.68
CA ILE A 178 -26.16 13.74 -23.83
C ILE A 178 -26.40 12.44 -24.62
N PRO A 179 -27.64 11.95 -24.76
CA PRO A 179 -27.89 10.75 -25.56
C PRO A 179 -27.53 11.03 -27.02
N LYS A 180 -26.62 10.22 -27.57
CA LYS A 180 -26.31 10.18 -29.00
C LYS A 180 -27.47 9.57 -29.76
N GLU A 181 -28.48 10.37 -30.10
CA GLU A 181 -29.44 9.98 -31.13
C GLU A 181 -28.83 10.21 -32.52
N GLU A 182 -28.81 9.11 -33.29
CA GLU A 182 -28.30 8.90 -34.63
C GLU A 182 -28.44 10.09 -35.60
N TYR A 183 -27.31 10.41 -36.23
CA TYR A 183 -27.28 11.06 -37.54
C TYR A 183 -27.93 10.13 -38.58
N ASP A 184 -29.18 10.39 -38.95
CA ASP A 184 -29.72 9.95 -40.25
C ASP A 184 -29.71 11.14 -41.23
N ILE A 185 -28.85 11.00 -42.24
CA ILE A 185 -28.65 11.94 -43.34
C ILE A 185 -29.83 11.86 -44.30
N GLY A 186 -30.80 12.75 -44.17
CA GLY A 186 -31.95 12.78 -45.08
C GLY A 186 -32.65 14.13 -45.21
N HIS A 187 -32.38 14.81 -46.32
CA HIS A 187 -33.14 15.91 -46.93
C HIS A 187 -32.98 17.35 -46.42
N MET A 188 -32.37 18.13 -47.31
CA MET A 188 -32.39 19.59 -47.38
C MET A 188 -33.79 20.19 -47.23
N ILE A 189 -33.89 21.28 -46.46
CA ILE A 189 -34.53 22.53 -46.90
C ILE A 189 -34.06 23.71 -46.03
N TYR A 190 -33.35 24.64 -46.65
CA TYR A 190 -33.12 25.99 -46.13
C TYR A 190 -34.46 26.70 -45.94
N ASN A 191 -34.69 27.32 -44.79
CA ASN A 191 -35.56 28.49 -44.68
C ASN A 191 -35.13 29.38 -43.51
N TYR A 192 -34.49 30.49 -43.88
CA TYR A 192 -34.36 31.70 -43.07
C TYR A 192 -35.75 32.24 -42.70
N PHE A 193 -36.03 32.53 -41.43
CA PHE A 193 -37.02 33.56 -41.06
C PHE A 193 -36.68 34.20 -39.70
N PHE A 194 -36.60 35.53 -39.72
CA PHE A 194 -36.37 36.46 -38.60
C PHE A 194 -37.43 36.36 -37.48
N PRO A 195 -37.12 36.78 -36.23
CA PRO A 195 -38.08 36.86 -35.15
C PRO A 195 -38.88 38.18 -35.18
N PRO A 196 -40.12 38.22 -34.67
CA PRO A 196 -40.69 39.46 -34.19
C PRO A 196 -41.06 39.42 -32.69
N ALA A 197 -40.39 40.32 -31.96
CA ALA A 197 -40.89 41.32 -31.02
C ALA A 197 -41.90 40.93 -29.90
N GLU A 198 -41.49 41.23 -28.67
CA GLU A 198 -42.32 41.44 -27.48
C GLU A 198 -43.42 42.50 -27.70
N PRO A 199 -44.48 42.47 -26.87
CA PRO A 199 -44.84 43.73 -26.21
C PRO A 199 -45.26 43.60 -24.72
N GLU A 200 -44.64 44.50 -23.95
CA GLU A 200 -45.08 45.30 -22.78
C GLU A 200 -46.23 44.89 -21.84
N LYS A 201 -45.94 45.09 -20.54
CA LYS A 201 -46.82 45.08 -19.36
C LYS A 201 -48.01 46.07 -19.44
N PRO A 202 -49.03 45.88 -18.58
CA PRO A 202 -49.30 46.96 -17.62
C PRO A 202 -49.65 46.48 -16.19
N GLU A 203 -49.75 47.48 -15.32
CA GLU A 203 -49.56 47.49 -13.87
C GLU A 203 -50.70 46.97 -12.96
N LYS A 204 -50.26 46.54 -11.76
CA LYS A 204 -50.80 46.74 -10.39
C LYS A 204 -52.32 46.69 -10.14
N LYS A 205 -52.70 45.89 -9.13
CA LYS A 205 -53.59 46.34 -8.04
C LYS A 205 -53.41 45.53 -6.75
N THR A 206 -53.17 46.27 -5.68
CA THR A 206 -53.07 45.90 -4.26
C THR A 206 -54.39 45.38 -3.67
N ARG A 207 -54.33 44.52 -2.64
CA ARG A 207 -55.07 44.74 -1.38
C ARG A 207 -54.52 43.89 -0.22
N SER A 208 -54.62 44.51 0.95
CA SER A 208 -54.17 44.15 2.31
C SER A 208 -54.55 42.77 2.81
#